data_AF-A0A933EX28-F1
#
_entry.id   AF-A0A933EX28-F1
#
_cell.length_a   1.000
_cell.length_b   1.000
_cell.length_c   1.000
_cell.angle_alpha   90.00
_cell.angle_beta   90.00
_cell.angle_gamma   90.00
#
_symmetry.space_group_name_H-M   'P 1'
#
loop_
_entity.id
_entity.type
_entity.pdbx_description
1 polymer ?
#
loop_
_entity_poly.entity_id
_entity_poly.type
_entity_poly.pdbx_seq_one_letter_code
_entity_poly.pdbx_strand_id
1 'polypeptide(L)'
;MNIILTGYRGSGKTTIGKALAKRLKREFIDTDDLIEEKERMKIKDIFDKRGWQYFRKVEKLVIQELAKRDNAVIAVGGGAFMYKENLCLEENARVVLLIAPLEVISERIKSDPNRPPLTEGQSSIEEIRDVWGRRKERYYSLADAVVDTGDGDVKRAVEEIAVKLNLE
;
A
#
# COMPACT_ATOMS: atom_id res chain seq x y z
N MET A 1 -18.82 -2.19 2.18
CA MET A 1 -17.54 -2.12 2.93
C MET A 1 -16.34 -2.06 1.98
N ASN A 2 -15.32 -1.25 2.30
CA ASN A 2 -14.08 -1.15 1.53
C ASN A 2 -13.14 -2.34 1.75
N ILE A 3 -12.18 -2.54 0.84
CA ILE A 3 -11.05 -3.46 1.01
C ILE A 3 -9.77 -2.64 0.93
N ILE A 4 -8.97 -2.63 1.99
CA ILE A 4 -7.69 -1.91 2.04
C ILE A 4 -6.55 -2.87 1.78
N LEU A 5 -5.68 -2.55 0.83
CA LEU A 5 -4.43 -3.26 0.59
C LEU A 5 -3.28 -2.49 1.22
N THR A 6 -2.62 -3.11 2.21
CA THR A 6 -1.46 -2.56 2.91
C THR A 6 -0.24 -3.46 2.76
N GLY A 7 0.91 -2.98 3.23
CA GLY A 7 2.19 -3.67 3.19
C GLY A 7 3.30 -2.83 2.59
N TYR A 8 4.51 -3.39 2.58
CA TYR A 8 5.70 -2.67 2.15
C TYR A 8 5.63 -2.29 0.66
N ARG A 9 6.39 -1.28 0.23
CA ARG A 9 6.46 -0.95 -1.21
C ARG A 9 6.99 -2.16 -2.00
N GLY A 10 6.51 -2.38 -3.22
CA GLY A 10 6.88 -3.58 -4.00
C GLY A 10 6.10 -4.85 -3.65
N SER A 11 5.22 -4.83 -2.63
CA SER A 11 4.37 -6.00 -2.28
C SER A 11 3.25 -6.31 -3.27
N GLY A 12 3.07 -5.49 -4.32
CA GLY A 12 2.08 -5.73 -5.37
C GLY A 12 0.71 -5.08 -5.15
N LYS A 13 0.55 -4.18 -4.16
CA LYS A 13 -0.72 -3.48 -3.85
C LYS A 13 -1.46 -2.94 -5.07
N THR A 14 -0.78 -2.16 -5.92
CA THR A 14 -1.41 -1.54 -7.09
C THR A 14 -1.85 -2.58 -8.11
N THR A 15 -1.00 -3.58 -8.40
CA THR A 15 -1.30 -4.65 -9.37
C THR A 15 -2.44 -5.54 -8.89
N ILE A 16 -2.36 -6.03 -7.66
CA ILE A 16 -3.38 -6.89 -7.05
C ILE A 16 -4.67 -6.12 -6.83
N GLY A 17 -4.60 -4.86 -6.40
CA GLY A 17 -5.76 -4.00 -6.19
C GLY A 17 -6.56 -3.75 -7.46
N LYS A 18 -5.89 -3.43 -8.58
CA LYS A 18 -6.55 -3.29 -9.89
C LYS A 18 -7.24 -4.59 -10.31
N ALA A 19 -6.59 -5.74 -10.13
CA ALA A 19 -7.14 -7.04 -10.50
C ALA A 19 -8.33 -7.43 -9.61
N LEU A 20 -8.22 -7.23 -8.29
CA LEU A 20 -9.29 -7.48 -7.32
C LEU A 20 -10.50 -6.58 -7.57
N ALA A 21 -10.27 -5.27 -7.77
CA ALA A 21 -11.33 -4.32 -8.07
C ALA A 21 -12.09 -4.72 -9.34
N LYS A 22 -11.38 -5.13 -10.40
CA LYS A 22 -11.97 -5.62 -11.64
C LYS A 22 -12.85 -6.86 -11.40
N ARG A 23 -12.38 -7.84 -10.62
CA ARG A 23 -13.16 -9.04 -10.24
C ARG A 23 -14.44 -8.66 -9.51
N LEU A 24 -14.33 -7.77 -8.53
CA LEU A 24 -15.45 -7.36 -7.67
C LEU A 24 -16.35 -6.29 -8.30
N LYS A 25 -16.01 -5.78 -9.50
CA LYS A 25 -16.67 -4.63 -10.15
C LYS A 25 -16.72 -3.39 -9.24
N ARG A 26 -15.60 -3.12 -8.56
CA ARG A 26 -15.42 -1.99 -7.64
C ARG A 26 -14.45 -0.97 -8.22
N GLU A 27 -14.48 0.25 -7.69
CA GLU A 27 -13.46 1.27 -7.96
C GLU A 27 -12.13 0.84 -7.33
N PHE A 28 -11.03 1.05 -8.04
CA PHE A 28 -9.68 0.94 -7.49
C PHE A 28 -9.12 2.33 -7.23
N ILE A 29 -8.57 2.56 -6.04
CA ILE A 29 -7.94 3.82 -5.65
C ILE A 29 -6.56 3.51 -5.07
N ASP A 30 -5.52 4.19 -5.55
CA ASP A 30 -4.19 4.19 -4.91
C ASP A 30 -4.01 5.54 -4.22
N THR A 31 -3.72 5.55 -2.92
CA THR A 31 -3.57 6.81 -2.18
C THR A 31 -2.40 7.63 -2.67
N ASP A 32 -1.32 6.97 -3.11
CA ASP A 32 -0.15 7.68 -3.61
C ASP A 32 -0.49 8.40 -4.93
N ASP A 33 -1.17 7.71 -5.86
CA ASP A 33 -1.64 8.31 -7.12
C ASP A 33 -2.63 9.46 -6.88
N LEU A 34 -3.57 9.29 -5.94
CA LEU A 34 -4.57 10.31 -5.61
C LEU A 34 -3.94 11.56 -4.97
N ILE A 35 -2.88 11.41 -4.18
CA ILE A 35 -2.11 12.53 -3.65
C ILE A 35 -1.41 13.26 -4.80
N GLU A 36 -0.75 12.54 -5.72
CA GLU A 36 -0.07 13.17 -6.86
C GLU A 36 -1.04 13.94 -7.76
N GLU A 37 -2.24 13.39 -7.98
CA GLU A 37 -3.30 14.05 -8.76
C GLU A 37 -3.77 15.36 -8.10
N LYS A 38 -4.09 15.31 -6.80
CA LYS A 38 -4.58 16.48 -6.05
C LYS A 38 -3.52 17.58 -5.94
N GLU A 39 -2.28 17.20 -5.71
CA GLU A 39 -1.16 18.14 -5.57
C GLU A 39 -0.58 18.58 -6.92
N ARG A 40 -0.99 17.93 -8.03
CA ARG A 40 -0.43 18.10 -9.38
C ARG A 40 1.10 18.01 -9.39
N MET A 41 1.63 17.11 -8.57
CA MET A 41 3.05 17.02 -8.25
C MET A 41 3.40 15.60 -7.87
N LYS A 42 4.55 15.10 -8.34
CA LYS A 42 5.03 13.77 -7.94
C LYS A 42 5.36 13.75 -6.45
N ILE A 43 5.14 12.62 -5.77
CA ILE A 43 5.43 12.48 -4.34
C ILE A 43 6.89 12.85 -4.03
N LYS A 44 7.82 12.48 -4.92
CA LYS A 44 9.22 12.88 -4.83
C LYS A 44 9.38 14.41 -4.77
N ASP A 45 8.75 15.12 -5.70
CA ASP A 45 8.78 16.59 -5.73
C ASP A 45 8.09 17.21 -4.51
N ILE A 46 7.04 16.58 -3.98
CA ILE A 46 6.39 17.02 -2.74
C ILE A 46 7.38 16.94 -1.58
N PHE A 47 8.11 15.83 -1.44
CA PHE A 47 9.14 15.70 -0.42
C PHE A 47 10.26 16.73 -0.59
N ASP A 48 10.75 16.91 -1.82
CA ASP A 48 11.87 17.81 -2.10
C ASP A 48 11.49 19.29 -1.88
N LYS A 49 10.27 19.69 -2.24
CA LYS A 49 9.84 21.11 -2.22
C LYS A 49 9.05 21.52 -0.98
N ARG A 50 8.33 20.58 -0.36
CA ARG A 50 7.40 20.84 0.76
C ARG A 50 7.75 20.06 2.02
N GLY A 51 8.59 19.04 1.92
CA GLY A 51 9.04 18.23 3.05
C GLY A 51 8.03 17.18 3.51
N TRP A 52 8.52 16.29 4.37
CA TRP A 52 7.76 15.15 4.89
C TRP A 52 6.51 15.52 5.68
N GLN A 53 6.57 16.58 6.50
CA GLN A 53 5.44 17.01 7.33
C GLN A 53 4.24 17.44 6.48
N TYR A 54 4.50 18.14 5.37
CA TYR A 54 3.45 18.53 4.44
C TYR A 54 2.80 17.31 3.79
N PHE A 55 3.60 16.38 3.25
CA PHE A 55 3.07 15.14 2.69
C PHE A 55 2.17 14.39 3.68
N ARG A 56 2.58 14.27 4.95
CA ARG A 56 1.77 13.62 5.99
C ARG A 56 0.43 14.32 6.24
N LYS A 57 0.40 15.65 6.17
CA LYS A 57 -0.85 16.41 6.25
C LYS A 57 -1.78 16.07 5.08
N VAL A 58 -1.25 16.00 3.86
CA VAL A 58 -2.03 15.66 2.66
C VAL A 58 -2.50 14.20 2.70
N GLU A 59 -1.62 13.26 3.04
CA GLU A 59 -1.93 11.83 3.19
C GLU A 59 -3.08 11.62 4.17
N LYS A 60 -3.03 12.29 5.33
CA LYS A 60 -4.11 12.26 6.32
C LYS A 60 -5.45 12.74 5.74
N LEU A 61 -5.46 13.87 5.01
CA LEU A 61 -6.69 14.41 4.43
C LEU A 61 -7.28 13.47 3.39
N VAL A 62 -6.43 12.88 2.54
CA VAL A 62 -6.84 11.88 1.54
C VAL A 62 -7.43 10.65 2.23
N ILE A 63 -6.79 10.14 3.28
CA ILE A 63 -7.29 8.98 4.02
C ILE A 63 -8.63 9.28 4.70
N GLN A 64 -8.80 10.46 5.28
CA GLN A 64 -10.07 10.88 5.89
C GLN A 64 -11.21 11.02 4.87
N GLU A 65 -10.90 11.42 3.64
CA GLU A 65 -11.86 11.44 2.54
C GLU A 65 -12.25 10.02 2.11
N LEU A 66 -11.27 9.13 1.98
CA LEU A 66 -11.47 7.75 1.58
C LEU A 66 -12.18 6.90 2.64
N ALA A 67 -11.98 7.21 3.93
CA ALA A 67 -12.70 6.58 5.03
C ALA A 67 -14.22 6.78 4.95
N LYS A 68 -14.68 7.83 4.24
CA LYS A 68 -16.11 8.10 4.01
C LYS A 68 -16.66 7.39 2.78
N ARG A 69 -15.81 6.79 1.94
CA ARG A 69 -16.25 6.02 0.78
C ARG A 69 -16.73 4.63 1.22
N ASP A 70 -17.46 3.99 0.33
CA ASP A 70 -17.81 2.60 0.47
C ASP A 70 -17.64 1.85 -0.86
N ASN A 71 -17.52 0.53 -0.76
CA ASN A 71 -17.48 -0.39 -1.89
C ASN A 71 -16.30 -0.17 -2.86
N ALA A 72 -15.14 0.26 -2.34
CA ALA A 72 -13.89 0.44 -3.09
C ALA A 72 -12.79 -0.55 -2.68
N VAL A 73 -11.81 -0.77 -3.57
CA VAL A 73 -10.52 -1.40 -3.26
C VAL A 73 -9.46 -0.31 -3.21
N ILE A 74 -8.82 -0.13 -2.06
CA ILE A 74 -7.94 1.00 -1.79
C ILE A 74 -6.54 0.49 -1.46
N ALA A 75 -5.54 0.83 -2.27
CA ALA A 75 -4.14 0.62 -1.95
C ALA A 75 -3.61 1.82 -1.16
N VAL A 76 -3.04 1.56 0.03
CA VAL A 76 -2.44 2.63 0.85
C VAL A 76 -0.92 2.64 0.75
N GLY A 77 -0.34 3.84 0.83
CA GLY A 77 1.11 4.03 0.94
C GLY A 77 1.69 3.24 2.11
N GLY A 78 2.89 2.67 1.94
CA GLY A 78 3.47 1.74 2.93
C GLY A 78 3.72 2.37 4.32
N GLY A 79 3.69 3.69 4.47
CA GLY A 79 3.79 4.36 5.76
C GLY A 79 2.45 4.74 6.39
N ALA A 80 1.34 4.66 5.65
CA ALA A 80 0.06 5.27 6.03
C ALA A 80 -0.41 4.81 7.42
N PHE A 81 -0.47 3.50 7.64
CA PHE A 81 -0.94 2.96 8.92
C PHE A 81 0.01 3.12 10.08
N MET A 82 1.22 3.66 9.90
CA MET A 82 2.11 3.95 11.03
C MET A 82 1.62 5.14 11.87
N TYR A 83 0.70 5.94 11.34
CA TYR A 83 0.12 7.11 11.99
C TYR A 83 -1.28 6.78 12.50
N LYS A 84 -1.56 7.08 13.77
CA LYS A 84 -2.85 6.72 14.41
C LYS A 84 -4.03 7.43 13.75
N GLU A 85 -3.80 8.62 13.24
CA GLU A 85 -4.79 9.47 12.58
C GLU A 85 -5.33 8.85 11.28
N ASN A 86 -4.61 7.89 10.71
CA ASN A 86 -4.98 7.20 9.47
C ASN A 86 -5.77 5.91 9.73
N LEU A 87 -5.92 5.48 10.99
CA LEU A 87 -6.64 4.25 11.35
C LEU A 87 -8.15 4.36 11.18
N CYS A 88 -8.69 5.58 10.99
CA CYS A 88 -10.10 5.77 10.65
C CYS A 88 -10.51 5.06 9.35
N LEU A 89 -9.54 4.71 8.49
CA LEU A 89 -9.79 3.95 7.27
C LEU A 89 -10.23 2.50 7.54
N GLU A 90 -9.95 1.98 8.73
CA GLU A 90 -10.25 0.59 9.11
C GLU A 90 -11.70 0.41 9.60
N GLU A 91 -12.35 1.49 10.08
CA GLU A 91 -13.68 1.42 10.70
C GLU A 91 -14.78 0.89 9.76
N ASN A 92 -14.64 1.09 8.44
CA ASN A 92 -15.54 0.56 7.42
C ASN A 92 -14.76 -0.17 6.31
N ALA A 93 -13.81 -1.01 6.70
CA ALA A 93 -13.03 -1.77 5.74
C ALA A 93 -12.53 -3.11 6.26
N ARG A 94 -12.09 -3.96 5.32
CA ARG A 94 -11.26 -5.13 5.62
C ARG A 94 -9.85 -4.87 5.14
N VAL A 95 -8.87 -5.07 6.01
CA VAL A 95 -7.46 -4.81 5.75
C VAL A 95 -6.75 -6.10 5.33
N VAL A 96 -6.17 -6.07 4.13
CA VAL A 96 -5.34 -7.14 3.59
C VAL A 96 -3.89 -6.68 3.58
N LEU A 97 -3.05 -7.38 4.35
CA LEU A 97 -1.61 -7.23 4.28
C LEU A 97 -1.04 -8.09 3.16
N LEU A 98 -0.40 -7.44 2.19
CA LEU A 98 0.38 -8.12 1.16
C LEU A 98 1.84 -8.21 1.59
N ILE A 99 2.37 -9.44 1.63
CA ILE A 99 3.77 -9.73 1.97
C ILE A 99 4.48 -10.39 0.78
N ALA A 100 5.79 -10.28 0.74
CA ALA A 100 6.67 -11.05 -0.13
C ALA A 100 8.06 -11.11 0.52
N PRO A 101 8.91 -12.09 0.15
CA PRO A 101 10.31 -12.12 0.58
C PRO A 101 11.02 -10.78 0.29
N LEU A 102 11.90 -10.33 1.19
CA LEU A 102 12.53 -9.02 1.07
C LEU A 102 13.43 -8.92 -0.17
N GLU A 103 13.97 -10.06 -0.61
CA GLU A 103 14.75 -10.23 -1.83
C GLU A 103 13.88 -9.93 -3.06
N VAL A 104 12.69 -10.53 -3.13
CA VAL A 104 11.69 -10.28 -4.19
C VAL A 104 11.24 -8.82 -4.18
N ILE A 105 10.98 -8.25 -2.99
CA ILE A 105 10.66 -6.83 -2.83
C ILE A 105 11.77 -5.94 -3.38
N SER A 106 13.02 -6.23 -3.04
CA SER A 106 14.20 -5.49 -3.49
C SER A 106 14.31 -5.53 -5.01
N GLU A 107 14.15 -6.70 -5.63
CA GLU A 107 14.18 -6.85 -7.09
C GLU A 107 13.08 -6.03 -7.77
N ARG A 108 11.84 -6.11 -7.28
CA ARG A 108 10.71 -5.33 -7.81
C ARG A 108 10.94 -3.83 -7.75
N ILE A 109 11.48 -3.33 -6.64
CA ILE A 109 11.82 -1.91 -6.49
C ILE A 109 12.91 -1.50 -7.49
N LYS A 110 13.97 -2.29 -7.63
CA LYS A 110 15.06 -2.02 -8.59
C LYS A 110 14.56 -1.99 -10.04
N SER A 111 13.58 -2.81 -10.38
CA SER A 111 13.00 -2.85 -11.73
C SER A 111 12.00 -1.73 -12.04
N ASP A 112 11.56 -0.94 -11.04
CA ASP A 112 10.55 0.10 -11.20
C ASP A 112 11.21 1.49 -11.33
N PRO A 113 11.23 2.11 -12.53
CA PRO A 113 11.87 3.40 -12.76
C PRO A 113 11.22 4.56 -11.99
N ASN A 114 9.98 4.38 -11.49
CA ASN A 114 9.29 5.38 -10.67
C ASN A 114 9.55 5.21 -9.16
N ARG A 115 10.29 4.16 -8.75
CA ARG A 115 10.66 3.90 -7.36
C ARG A 115 12.18 3.92 -7.22
N PRO A 116 12.81 5.11 -7.27
CA PRO A 116 14.25 5.20 -7.12
C PRO A 116 14.71 4.57 -5.79
N PRO A 117 15.95 4.08 -5.72
CA PRO A 117 16.56 3.67 -4.46
C PRO A 117 16.43 4.76 -3.42
N LEU A 118 16.18 4.40 -2.15
CA LEU A 118 16.16 5.38 -1.06
C LEU A 118 17.56 5.98 -0.79
N THR A 119 18.62 5.30 -1.24
CA THR A 119 20.03 5.74 -1.19
C THR A 119 20.82 5.17 -2.36
N GLU A 120 21.60 6.00 -3.06
CA GLU A 120 22.56 5.55 -4.06
C GLU A 120 23.71 4.75 -3.40
N GLY A 121 24.06 3.59 -3.95
CA GLY A 121 25.27 2.85 -3.54
C GLY A 121 25.19 2.02 -2.25
N GLN A 122 24.08 2.02 -1.51
CA GLN A 122 23.89 1.10 -0.37
C GLN A 122 23.05 -0.11 -0.79
N SER A 123 23.34 -1.27 -0.18
CA SER A 123 22.55 -2.49 -0.35
C SER A 123 21.12 -2.26 0.14
N SER A 124 20.26 -1.79 -0.77
CA SER A 124 18.80 -1.60 -0.64
C SER A 124 18.08 -2.61 0.26
N ILE A 125 18.55 -3.86 0.32
CA ILE A 125 17.95 -4.92 1.14
C ILE A 125 18.11 -4.71 2.66
N GLU A 126 19.20 -4.09 3.15
CA GLU A 126 19.39 -3.85 4.59
C GLU A 126 18.43 -2.78 5.08
N GLU A 127 18.30 -1.68 4.35
CA GLU A 127 17.32 -0.65 4.65
C GLU A 127 15.88 -1.19 4.56
N ILE A 128 15.59 -2.00 3.53
CA ILE A 128 14.30 -2.70 3.43
C ILE A 128 14.07 -3.56 4.68
N ARG A 129 15.09 -4.28 5.15
CA ARG A 129 15.03 -5.12 6.35
C ARG A 129 14.79 -4.29 7.61
N ASP A 130 15.45 -3.15 7.76
CA ASP A 130 15.28 -2.26 8.91
C ASP A 130 13.90 -1.60 8.94
N VAL A 131 13.43 -1.10 7.80
CA VAL A 131 12.08 -0.51 7.72
C VAL A 131 11.02 -1.59 7.92
N TRP A 132 11.18 -2.77 7.33
CA TRP A 132 10.29 -3.90 7.56
C TRP A 132 10.28 -4.30 9.04
N GLY A 133 11.45 -4.42 9.67
CA GLY A 133 11.60 -4.77 11.09
C GLY A 133 10.84 -3.83 12.02
N ARG A 134 10.85 -2.52 11.73
CA ARG A 134 10.12 -1.50 12.49
C ARG A 134 8.62 -1.47 12.24
N ARG A 135 8.14 -1.98 11.10
CA ARG A 135 6.73 -1.86 10.67
C ARG A 135 5.94 -3.16 10.73
N LYS A 136 6.61 -4.32 10.67
CA LYS A 136 5.97 -5.63 10.52
C LYS A 136 4.90 -5.89 11.57
N GLU A 137 5.19 -5.64 12.85
CA GLU A 137 4.26 -5.92 13.94
C GLU A 137 2.96 -5.13 13.78
N ARG A 138 3.10 -3.86 13.40
CA ARG A 138 1.95 -2.99 13.14
C ARG A 138 1.19 -3.37 11.88
N TYR A 139 1.85 -3.83 10.82
CA TYR A 139 1.13 -4.39 9.67
C TYR A 139 0.30 -5.61 10.05
N TYR A 140 0.90 -6.55 10.78
CA TYR A 140 0.22 -7.79 11.19
C TYR A 140 -0.92 -7.51 12.18
N SER A 141 -0.75 -6.57 13.10
CA SER A 141 -1.79 -6.26 14.09
C SER A 141 -3.06 -5.65 13.50
N LEU A 142 -2.97 -5.04 12.31
CA LEU A 142 -4.08 -4.37 11.64
C LEU A 142 -4.73 -5.24 10.55
N ALA A 143 -4.11 -6.37 10.19
CA ALA A 143 -4.54 -7.17 9.05
C ALA A 143 -5.68 -8.13 9.44
N ASP A 144 -6.81 -8.05 8.74
CA ASP A 144 -7.85 -9.08 8.75
C ASP A 144 -7.41 -10.33 7.96
N ALA A 145 -6.58 -10.13 6.94
CA ALA A 145 -6.01 -11.20 6.12
C ALA A 145 -4.58 -10.86 5.70
N VAL A 146 -3.74 -11.89 5.62
CA VAL A 146 -2.37 -11.79 5.10
C VAL A 146 -2.27 -12.65 3.85
N VAL A 147 -1.71 -12.11 2.77
CA VAL A 147 -1.53 -12.80 1.49
C VAL A 147 -0.09 -12.65 1.01
N ASP A 148 0.56 -13.78 0.77
CA ASP A 148 1.89 -13.80 0.15
C ASP A 148 1.75 -13.52 -1.34
N THR A 149 2.62 -12.68 -1.90
CA THR A 149 2.65 -12.30 -3.31
C THR A 149 4.01 -12.60 -3.94
N GLY A 150 4.89 -13.31 -3.24
CA GLY A 150 6.27 -13.59 -3.63
C GLY A 150 6.40 -14.34 -4.96
N ASP A 151 5.44 -15.23 -5.25
CA ASP A 151 5.38 -16.00 -6.49
C ASP A 151 5.02 -15.17 -7.74
N GLY A 152 4.48 -13.96 -7.54
CA GLY A 152 4.05 -13.07 -8.61
C GLY A 152 2.73 -13.46 -9.29
N ASP A 153 2.04 -14.50 -8.81
CA ASP A 153 0.75 -14.92 -9.38
C ASP A 153 -0.39 -14.02 -8.87
N VAL A 154 -0.72 -13.03 -9.68
CA VAL A 154 -1.81 -12.07 -9.39
C VAL A 154 -3.16 -12.77 -9.29
N LYS A 155 -3.43 -13.80 -10.09
CA LYS A 155 -4.74 -14.47 -10.09
C LYS A 155 -4.92 -15.26 -8.80
N ARG A 156 -3.90 -16.01 -8.41
CA ARG A 156 -3.88 -16.76 -7.13
C ARG A 156 -4.05 -15.82 -5.95
N ALA A 157 -3.30 -14.72 -5.91
CA ALA A 157 -3.40 -13.74 -4.82
C ALA A 157 -4.82 -13.13 -4.72
N VAL A 158 -5.45 -12.79 -5.86
CA VAL A 158 -6.83 -12.28 -5.89
C VAL A 158 -7.83 -13.33 -5.41
N GLU A 159 -7.68 -14.59 -5.80
CA GLU A 159 -8.50 -15.70 -5.33
C GLU A 159 -8.36 -15.88 -3.81
N GLU A 160 -7.13 -15.90 -3.31
CA GLU A 160 -6.86 -16.05 -1.88
C GLU A 160 -7.50 -14.92 -1.07
N ILE A 161 -7.44 -13.67 -1.56
CA ILE A 161 -8.12 -12.53 -0.91
C ILE A 161 -9.63 -12.76 -0.89
N ALA A 162 -10.22 -13.16 -2.02
CA ALA A 162 -11.67 -13.37 -2.12
C ALA A 162 -12.15 -14.43 -1.13
N VAL A 163 -11.43 -15.55 -1.03
CA VAL A 163 -11.73 -16.65 -0.09
C VAL A 163 -11.54 -16.18 1.36
N LYS A 164 -10.40 -15.57 1.71
CA LYS A 164 -10.12 -15.14 3.10
C LYS A 164 -11.10 -14.09 3.62
N LEU A 165 -11.66 -13.28 2.71
CA LEU A 165 -12.61 -12.23 3.06
C LEU A 165 -14.08 -12.64 2.84
N ASN A 166 -14.37 -13.88 2.42
CA ASN A 166 -15.71 -14.37 2.07
C ASN A 166 -16.44 -13.43 1.08
N LEU A 167 -15.78 -13.10 -0.03
CA LEU A 167 -16.27 -12.18 -1.06
C LEU A 167 -16.91 -12.88 -2.27
N GLU A 168 -17.29 -14.15 -2.11
CA GLU A 168 -18.00 -14.95 -3.12
C GLU A 168 -19.47 -14.56 -3.24
#